data_AF-A0A844XPQ6-F1
#
_entry.id   AF-A0A844XPQ6-F1
#
_cell.length_a   1.000
_cell.length_b   1.000
_cell.length_c   1.000
_cell.angle_alpha   90.00
_cell.angle_beta   90.00
_cell.angle_gamma   90.00
#
_symmetry.space_group_name_H-M   'P 1'
#
loop_
_entity.id
_entity.type
_entity.pdbx_description
1 polymer ?
#
loop_
_entity_poly.entity_id
_entity_poly.type
_entity_poly.pdbx_seq_one_letter_code
_entity_poly.pdbx_strand_id
1 'polypeptide(L)'
;MADAPNSQTRYGIVPYSHTVNVGRSLVNRDILLEQEFVGENCNGWGCWTTSKTVHVNQENWGSYSGNSGSNREHFRNSGEACIEERPSIGEAATPVEILDTITRADIDTRAGNAADTELQFGRYSPRSHTRRSATTSGGVTFYNIRNNWVQMGCPAESTRLQTYSDEFAFNTAISSATSRVTGGTYHDIGMLWGARFISRTGFYAGDNPTEIGIIPVNQHIVFMTDGELDTGGTLYSAHGIEDLQGRTQGWGSQDAKHLARFSDACSVAKSMGITIWVIALDVGSTSDIEPCATSGDHFFISDGSDLEEVFAAIGQGIGNLRLTR
;
A
#
# COMPACT_ATOMS: atom_id res chain seq x y z
N MET A 1 2.67 -16.53 -20.25
CA MET A 1 1.57 -15.55 -20.49
C MET A 1 1.91 -14.53 -21.59
N ALA A 2 2.91 -14.79 -22.46
CA ALA A 2 3.20 -14.02 -23.66
C ALA A 2 2.80 -14.85 -24.90
N ASP A 3 2.34 -14.21 -25.97
CA ASP A 3 1.99 -14.77 -27.29
C ASP A 3 0.59 -15.34 -27.55
N ALA A 4 -0.46 -14.66 -27.05
CA ALA A 4 -1.71 -14.63 -27.81
C ALA A 4 -1.65 -13.48 -28.83
N PRO A 5 -1.56 -13.74 -30.15
CA PRO A 5 -1.57 -12.67 -31.15
C PRO A 5 -2.88 -11.90 -31.00
N ASN A 6 -2.79 -10.59 -30.74
CA ASN A 6 -3.89 -9.65 -30.43
C ASN A 6 -4.29 -9.49 -28.95
N SER A 7 -3.51 -10.03 -28.00
CA SER A 7 -3.67 -9.72 -26.57
C SER A 7 -2.66 -8.68 -26.09
N GLN A 8 -3.14 -7.50 -25.70
CA GLN A 8 -2.35 -6.58 -24.88
C GLN A 8 -2.67 -6.82 -23.39
N THR A 9 -1.64 -7.15 -22.60
CA THR A 9 -1.71 -7.26 -21.14
C THR A 9 -0.77 -6.25 -20.52
N ARG A 10 -1.22 -5.59 -19.46
CA ARG A 10 -0.43 -4.64 -18.67
C ARG A 10 -0.40 -5.12 -17.24
N TYR A 11 0.75 -5.07 -16.60
CA TYR A 11 0.92 -5.51 -15.22
C TYR A 11 1.39 -4.33 -14.38
N GLY A 12 0.82 -4.24 -13.17
CA GLY A 12 1.30 -3.40 -12.10
C GLY A 12 1.56 -4.31 -10.92
N ILE A 13 2.64 -4.06 -10.19
CA ILE A 13 3.08 -4.92 -9.10
C ILE A 13 3.07 -4.08 -7.82
N VAL A 14 2.37 -4.54 -6.79
CA VAL A 14 2.21 -3.83 -5.52
C VAL A 14 2.75 -4.71 -4.37
N PRO A 15 4.06 -4.66 -4.10
CA PRO A 15 4.62 -5.20 -2.86
C PRO A 15 4.04 -4.41 -1.68
N TYR A 16 3.56 -5.12 -0.67
CA TYR A 16 3.00 -4.52 0.53
C TYR A 16 3.52 -5.22 1.79
N SER A 17 3.43 -4.50 2.90
CA SER A 17 3.57 -4.99 4.27
C SER A 17 2.71 -4.08 5.15
N HIS A 18 3.10 -3.80 6.38
CA HIS A 18 2.56 -2.67 7.16
C HIS A 18 2.72 -1.30 6.49
N THR A 19 3.49 -1.18 5.40
CA THR A 19 3.58 0.01 4.54
C THR A 19 3.51 -0.37 3.05
N VAL A 20 3.51 0.64 2.17
CA VAL A 20 3.51 0.47 0.72
C VAL A 20 4.34 1.55 0.04
N ASN A 21 5.19 1.17 -0.92
CA ASN A 21 6.16 2.06 -1.55
C ASN A 21 5.66 2.58 -2.90
N VAL A 22 4.73 3.53 -2.83
CA VAL A 22 4.03 4.09 -4.00
C VAL A 22 4.46 5.50 -4.37
N GLY A 23 5.37 6.10 -3.60
CA GLY A 23 5.74 7.51 -3.75
C GLY A 23 6.23 7.90 -5.14
N ARG A 24 6.89 7.00 -5.87
CA ARG A 24 7.28 7.23 -7.28
C ARG A 24 6.09 7.51 -8.19
N SER A 25 4.98 6.78 -7.95
CA SER A 25 3.77 6.89 -8.76
C SER A 25 2.95 8.13 -8.43
N LEU A 26 3.21 8.77 -7.29
CA LEU A 26 2.57 10.01 -6.87
C LEU A 26 3.27 11.24 -7.46
N VAL A 27 2.62 12.40 -7.37
CA VAL A 27 3.22 13.70 -7.71
C VAL A 27 3.27 14.61 -6.49
N ASN A 28 4.03 15.69 -6.54
CA ASN A 28 4.27 16.55 -5.38
C ASN A 28 2.98 17.04 -4.69
N ARG A 29 1.91 17.31 -5.44
CA ARG A 29 0.63 17.76 -4.86
C ARG A 29 -0.08 16.71 -4.01
N ASP A 30 0.30 15.44 -4.15
CA ASP A 30 -0.28 14.34 -3.39
C ASP A 30 0.43 14.13 -2.05
N ILE A 31 1.54 14.84 -1.79
CA ILE A 31 2.38 14.64 -0.61
C ILE A 31 2.34 15.89 0.26
N LEU A 32 2.08 15.67 1.55
CA LEU A 32 2.08 16.71 2.58
C LEU A 32 3.40 17.49 2.56
N LEU A 33 3.34 18.76 3.00
CA LEU A 33 4.52 19.58 3.27
C LEU A 33 4.89 19.54 4.76
N GLU A 34 3.90 19.84 5.59
CA GLU A 34 3.95 19.72 7.05
C GLU A 34 3.29 18.41 7.43
N GLN A 35 3.92 17.62 8.30
CA GLN A 35 3.35 16.37 8.78
C GLN A 35 3.63 16.18 10.26
N GLU A 36 2.67 15.61 10.96
CA GLU A 36 2.81 15.27 12.36
C GLU A 36 3.50 13.91 12.56
N PHE A 37 4.59 13.93 13.33
CA PHE A 37 5.31 12.75 13.80
C PHE A 37 5.28 12.68 15.33
N VAL A 38 5.59 11.51 15.87
CA VAL A 38 5.75 11.32 17.31
C VAL A 38 6.94 12.12 17.84
N GLY A 39 6.66 13.06 18.73
CA GLY A 39 7.60 13.83 19.52
C GLY A 39 7.72 13.34 20.97
N GLU A 40 8.63 13.97 21.70
CA GLU A 40 8.81 13.72 23.13
C GLU A 40 9.17 15.04 23.82
N ASN A 41 8.53 15.31 24.95
CA ASN A 41 8.85 16.45 25.82
C ASN A 41 9.31 15.92 27.19
N CYS A 42 10.54 16.27 27.56
CA CYS A 42 11.18 15.85 28.80
C CYS A 42 11.37 17.04 29.74
N ASN A 43 11.08 16.83 31.03
CA ASN A 43 11.45 17.74 32.10
C ASN A 43 12.06 16.96 33.27
N GLY A 44 12.36 17.63 34.38
CA GLY A 44 12.97 17.00 35.56
C GLY A 44 12.15 15.88 36.21
N TRP A 45 10.89 15.69 35.83
CA TRP A 45 9.97 14.69 36.39
C TRP A 45 9.69 13.50 35.45
N GLY A 46 10.20 13.55 34.21
CA GLY A 46 10.00 12.50 33.23
C GLY A 46 9.80 13.04 31.81
N CYS A 47 9.48 12.14 30.89
CA CYS A 47 9.20 12.47 29.50
C CYS A 47 7.83 11.97 29.08
N TRP A 48 7.15 12.71 28.22
CA TRP A 48 5.80 12.41 27.72
C TRP A 48 5.80 12.39 26.20
N THR A 49 4.98 11.52 25.61
CA THR A 49 4.75 11.53 24.16
C THR A 49 4.05 12.83 23.80
N THR A 50 4.50 13.49 22.74
CA THR A 50 3.81 14.65 22.16
C THR A 50 3.70 14.46 20.65
N SER A 51 2.94 15.33 20.00
CA SER A 51 3.00 15.49 18.55
C SER A 51 4.08 16.51 18.18
N LYS A 52 4.75 16.29 17.05
CA LYS A 52 5.75 17.20 16.48
C LYS A 52 5.49 17.35 14.99
N THR A 53 5.23 18.57 14.55
CA THR A 53 5.14 18.88 13.12
C THR A 53 6.54 19.01 12.52
N VAL A 54 6.77 18.31 11.41
CA VAL A 54 8.03 18.35 10.65
C VAL A 54 7.72 18.73 9.20
N HIS A 55 8.35 19.82 8.76
CA HIS A 55 8.30 20.25 7.37
C HIS A 55 9.24 19.39 6.51
N VAL A 56 8.87 19.10 5.27
CA VAL A 56 9.65 18.25 4.33
C VAL A 56 11.12 18.66 4.18
N ASN A 57 11.45 19.96 4.33
CA ASN A 57 12.82 20.46 4.24
C ASN A 57 13.72 20.03 5.41
N GLN A 58 13.13 19.52 6.49
CA GLN A 58 13.83 19.09 7.71
C GLN A 58 14.07 17.57 7.73
N GLU A 59 13.60 16.84 6.71
CA GLU A 59 13.68 15.39 6.63
C GLU A 59 14.92 14.91 5.87
N ASN A 60 15.18 13.60 5.86
CA ASN A 60 16.41 13.04 5.30
C ASN A 60 16.59 13.29 3.80
N TRP A 61 15.49 13.52 3.06
CA TRP A 61 15.51 13.84 1.63
C TRP A 61 15.49 15.36 1.38
N GLY A 62 15.30 16.15 2.45
CA GLY A 62 15.16 17.59 2.41
C GLY A 62 16.48 18.31 2.67
N SER A 63 16.60 19.50 2.09
CA SER A 63 17.55 20.52 2.54
C SER A 63 16.79 21.74 3.05
N TYR A 64 17.22 22.30 4.18
CA TYR A 64 16.67 23.54 4.75
C TYR A 64 16.76 24.72 3.77
N SER A 65 17.81 24.76 2.94
CA SER A 65 17.99 25.75 1.88
C SER A 65 17.34 25.36 0.55
N GLY A 66 16.75 24.15 0.47
CA GLY A 66 16.12 23.60 -0.71
C GLY A 66 14.68 24.06 -0.90
N ASN A 67 14.21 24.01 -2.15
CA ASN A 67 12.81 24.24 -2.49
C ASN A 67 11.96 23.02 -2.04
N SER A 68 10.86 23.25 -1.31
CA SER A 68 9.96 22.20 -0.83
C SER A 68 9.38 21.33 -1.96
N GLY A 69 9.25 21.88 -3.17
CA GLY A 69 8.91 21.09 -4.37
C GLY A 69 9.97 20.05 -4.70
N SER A 70 11.23 20.44 -4.74
CA SER A 70 12.35 19.52 -5.00
C SER A 70 12.53 18.50 -3.89
N ASN A 71 12.35 18.88 -2.63
CA ASN A 71 12.49 17.96 -1.51
C ASN A 71 11.39 16.87 -1.50
N ARG A 72 10.14 17.21 -1.88
CA ARG A 72 9.09 16.19 -2.12
C ARG A 72 9.42 15.28 -3.29
N GLU A 73 10.01 15.83 -4.35
CA GLU A 73 10.48 15.02 -5.48
C GLU A 73 11.61 14.07 -5.07
N HIS A 74 12.57 14.52 -4.26
CA HIS A 74 13.63 13.66 -3.72
C HIS A 74 13.06 12.51 -2.87
N PHE A 75 12.09 12.80 -2.00
CA PHE A 75 11.37 11.76 -1.25
C PHE A 75 10.75 10.72 -2.20
N ARG A 76 9.92 11.18 -3.15
CA ARG A 76 9.26 10.31 -4.14
C ARG A 76 10.26 9.48 -4.97
N ASN A 77 11.45 10.03 -5.21
CA ASN A 77 12.46 9.42 -6.05
C ASN A 77 13.51 8.59 -5.30
N SER A 78 13.42 8.50 -3.97
CA SER A 78 14.46 7.90 -3.11
C SER A 78 14.60 6.38 -3.20
N GLY A 79 13.61 5.68 -3.78
CA GLY A 79 13.52 4.21 -3.71
C GLY A 79 12.98 3.68 -2.36
N GLU A 80 12.83 4.55 -1.36
CA GLU A 80 12.22 4.26 -0.05
C GLU A 80 11.02 5.18 0.21
N ALA A 81 10.23 5.42 -0.83
CA ALA A 81 9.15 6.41 -0.84
C ALA A 81 7.82 5.82 -0.34
N CYS A 82 7.87 5.09 0.78
CA CYS A 82 6.66 4.66 1.46
C CYS A 82 5.85 5.85 1.98
N ILE A 83 4.54 5.66 2.12
CA ILE A 83 3.63 6.73 2.56
C ILE A 83 2.96 6.37 3.87
N GLU A 84 2.55 7.41 4.60
CA GLU A 84 1.44 7.28 5.55
C GLU A 84 0.14 7.59 4.81
N GLU A 85 -0.89 6.77 5.03
CA GLU A 85 -2.24 7.02 4.56
C GLU A 85 -2.76 8.34 5.10
N ARG A 86 -3.57 8.98 4.26
CA ARG A 86 -4.39 10.13 4.61
C ARG A 86 -5.62 9.68 5.40
N PRO A 87 -6.36 10.60 6.04
CA PRO A 87 -7.65 10.27 6.67
C PRO A 87 -8.62 9.63 5.68
N SER A 88 -9.56 8.84 6.20
CA SER A 88 -10.71 8.40 5.41
C SER A 88 -11.51 9.61 4.92
N ILE A 89 -12.10 9.53 3.73
CA ILE A 89 -12.88 10.63 3.16
C ILE A 89 -14.06 10.96 4.07
N GLY A 90 -14.09 12.21 4.55
CA GLY A 90 -15.09 12.71 5.49
C GLY A 90 -14.56 12.87 6.92
N GLU A 91 -13.40 12.31 7.22
CA GLU A 91 -12.78 12.38 8.55
C GLU A 91 -11.77 13.51 8.71
N ALA A 92 -11.41 13.80 9.95
CA ALA A 92 -10.48 14.87 10.29
C ALA A 92 -9.04 14.57 9.85
N ALA A 93 -8.32 15.61 9.40
CA ALA A 93 -6.89 15.54 9.10
C ALA A 93 -5.98 15.76 10.31
N THR A 94 -6.52 16.22 11.44
CA THR A 94 -5.78 16.42 12.70
C THR A 94 -6.72 16.35 13.91
N PRO A 95 -6.60 15.33 14.78
CA PRO A 95 -5.82 14.12 14.55
C PRO A 95 -6.32 13.39 13.29
N VAL A 96 -5.42 12.64 12.63
CA VAL A 96 -5.79 11.84 11.46
C VAL A 96 -6.61 10.64 11.91
N GLU A 97 -7.80 10.48 11.33
CA GLU A 97 -8.68 9.35 11.58
C GLU A 97 -8.85 8.50 10.31
N ILE A 98 -8.56 7.20 10.44
CA ILE A 98 -8.64 6.22 9.36
C ILE A 98 -9.69 5.17 9.77
N LEU A 99 -10.84 5.19 9.11
CA LEU A 99 -11.98 4.31 9.43
C LEU A 99 -11.65 2.85 9.15
N ASP A 100 -12.36 1.93 9.79
CA ASP A 100 -12.31 0.50 9.44
C ASP A 100 -13.11 0.14 8.16
N THR A 101 -13.79 1.13 7.57
CA THR A 101 -14.48 1.06 6.28
C THR A 101 -13.74 1.83 5.19
N ILE A 102 -13.86 1.38 3.95
CA ILE A 102 -13.32 1.98 2.74
C ILE A 102 -14.46 2.25 1.77
N THR A 103 -14.51 3.46 1.24
CA THR A 103 -15.45 3.85 0.20
C THR A 103 -14.75 3.95 -1.15
N ARG A 104 -15.54 4.03 -2.24
CA ARG A 104 -14.97 4.37 -3.55
C ARG A 104 -14.27 5.73 -3.56
N ALA A 105 -14.70 6.69 -2.73
CA ALA A 105 -14.04 7.98 -2.64
C ALA A 105 -12.65 7.88 -2.03
N ASP A 106 -12.42 6.96 -1.08
CA ASP A 106 -11.09 6.69 -0.51
C ASP A 106 -10.09 6.20 -1.56
N ILE A 107 -10.60 5.47 -2.56
CA ILE A 107 -9.85 4.95 -3.71
C ILE A 107 -9.65 6.03 -4.78
N ASP A 108 -10.69 6.78 -5.14
CA ASP A 108 -10.67 7.61 -6.37
C ASP A 108 -10.29 9.06 -6.14
N THR A 109 -10.68 9.64 -5.01
CA THR A 109 -10.52 11.08 -4.76
C THR A 109 -9.04 11.41 -4.63
N ARG A 110 -8.51 12.32 -5.44
CA ARG A 110 -7.11 12.75 -5.40
C ARG A 110 -7.03 14.24 -5.10
N ALA A 111 -6.00 14.68 -4.38
CA ALA A 111 -5.70 16.09 -4.20
C ALA A 111 -5.66 16.80 -5.57
N GLY A 112 -6.52 17.79 -5.77
CA GLY A 112 -6.55 18.60 -6.97
C GLY A 112 -5.38 19.58 -7.00
N ASN A 113 -5.02 20.09 -5.82
CA ASN A 113 -3.95 21.06 -5.64
C ASN A 113 -3.24 20.91 -4.26
N ALA A 114 -2.26 21.78 -3.99
CA ALA A 114 -1.45 21.68 -2.79
C ALA A 114 -2.17 22.09 -1.48
N ALA A 115 -3.32 22.77 -1.57
CA ALA A 115 -4.11 23.19 -0.41
C ALA A 115 -5.08 22.11 0.09
N ASP A 116 -5.32 21.05 -0.70
CA ASP A 116 -6.21 19.93 -0.35
C ASP A 116 -5.48 18.96 0.60
N THR A 117 -5.03 19.47 1.75
CA THR A 117 -4.11 18.77 2.66
C THR A 117 -4.69 17.48 3.23
N GLU A 118 -6.00 17.41 3.41
CA GLU A 118 -6.75 16.23 3.83
C GLU A 118 -6.75 15.10 2.79
N LEU A 119 -6.47 15.42 1.52
CA LEU A 119 -6.37 14.45 0.44
C LEU A 119 -4.92 14.02 0.15
N GLN A 120 -3.95 14.59 0.86
CA GLN A 120 -2.52 14.32 0.68
C GLN A 120 -2.04 13.20 1.61
N PHE A 121 -1.14 12.37 1.09
CA PHE A 121 -0.47 11.34 1.85
C PHE A 121 0.67 11.90 2.69
N GLY A 122 0.86 11.32 3.87
CA GLY A 122 2.05 11.54 4.66
C GLY A 122 3.25 10.81 4.04
N ARG A 123 4.43 11.29 4.39
CA ARG A 123 5.72 10.73 4.06
C ARG A 123 6.09 9.73 5.16
N TYR A 124 6.40 8.50 4.78
CA TYR A 124 6.92 7.53 5.73
C TYR A 124 8.36 7.89 6.10
N SER A 125 8.58 8.60 7.21
CA SER A 125 9.89 9.15 7.58
C SER A 125 10.31 8.73 8.99
N PRO A 126 10.88 7.52 9.15
CA PRO A 126 11.28 6.98 10.44
C PRO A 126 12.10 7.92 11.32
N ARG A 127 12.99 8.72 10.69
CA ARG A 127 13.93 9.60 11.40
C ARG A 127 13.31 10.93 11.82
N SER A 128 12.08 11.23 11.38
CA SER A 128 11.35 12.42 11.80
C SER A 128 10.76 12.28 13.21
N HIS A 129 10.52 11.05 13.67
CA HIS A 129 10.13 10.75 15.05
C HIS A 129 11.26 11.03 16.05
N THR A 130 10.91 11.47 17.26
CA THR A 130 11.87 11.55 18.36
C THR A 130 12.24 10.14 18.83
N ARG A 131 13.41 9.67 18.39
CA ARG A 131 13.98 8.36 18.74
C ARG A 131 15.14 8.50 19.73
N ARG A 132 15.21 7.59 20.70
CA ARG A 132 16.28 7.54 21.72
C ARG A 132 17.48 6.69 21.29
N SER A 133 17.21 5.62 20.56
CA SER A 133 18.22 4.71 20.04
C SER A 133 17.68 3.94 18.82
N ALA A 134 18.54 3.17 18.16
CA ALA A 134 18.16 2.27 17.09
C ALA A 134 18.96 0.96 17.22
N THR A 135 18.36 -0.14 16.76
CA THR A 135 19.02 -1.44 16.64
C THR A 135 18.59 -2.11 15.33
N THR A 136 19.39 -3.05 14.85
CA THR A 136 19.04 -3.88 13.69
C THR A 136 19.15 -5.34 14.11
N SER A 137 18.10 -6.12 13.89
CA SER A 137 18.05 -7.56 14.18
C SER A 137 17.42 -8.28 13.00
N GLY A 138 18.03 -9.36 12.52
CA GLY A 138 17.50 -10.13 11.38
C GLY A 138 17.34 -9.32 10.09
N GLY A 139 18.14 -8.25 9.91
CA GLY A 139 18.01 -7.34 8.76
C GLY A 139 16.90 -6.29 8.87
N VAL A 140 16.13 -6.31 9.97
CA VAL A 140 15.05 -5.34 10.24
C VAL A 140 15.55 -4.27 11.20
N THR A 141 15.20 -3.00 10.93
CA THR A 141 15.57 -1.87 11.78
C THR A 141 14.47 -1.54 12.77
N PHE A 142 14.84 -1.32 14.03
CA PHE A 142 13.93 -0.92 15.10
C PHE A 142 14.40 0.39 15.72
N TYR A 143 13.49 1.34 15.92
CA TYR A 143 13.76 2.58 16.65
C TYR A 143 13.13 2.51 18.04
N ASN A 144 13.88 2.91 19.05
CA ASN A 144 13.32 3.09 20.39
C ASN A 144 12.64 4.47 20.45
N ILE A 145 11.31 4.47 20.43
CA ILE A 145 10.47 5.68 20.50
C ILE A 145 9.65 5.56 21.78
N ARG A 146 9.90 6.43 22.77
CA ARG A 146 9.22 6.39 24.08
C ARG A 146 9.23 5.02 24.76
N ASN A 147 10.38 4.33 24.69
CA ASN A 147 10.61 2.96 25.18
C ASN A 147 9.91 1.83 24.40
N ASN A 148 9.19 2.13 23.33
CA ASN A 148 8.69 1.12 22.40
C ASN A 148 9.75 0.84 21.33
N TRP A 149 10.04 -0.44 21.09
CA TRP A 149 10.87 -0.86 19.97
C TRP A 149 9.99 -0.95 18.73
N VAL A 150 9.93 0.15 18.00
CA VAL A 150 9.07 0.28 16.83
C VAL A 150 9.79 -0.29 15.62
N GLN A 151 9.17 -1.26 14.95
CA GLN A 151 9.69 -1.85 13.72
C GLN A 151 9.52 -0.89 12.55
N MET A 152 10.56 -0.81 11.73
CA MET A 152 10.56 -0.04 10.49
C MET A 152 10.56 -0.99 9.30
N GLY A 153 9.77 -0.69 8.28
CA GLY A 153 9.92 -1.34 6.98
C GLY A 153 9.25 -0.55 5.87
N CYS A 154 9.85 -0.62 4.70
CA CYS A 154 9.28 -0.12 3.45
C CYS A 154 9.49 -1.24 2.42
N PRO A 155 8.45 -1.83 1.80
CA PRO A 155 8.66 -2.87 0.80
C PRO A 155 9.25 -2.28 -0.49
N ALA A 156 9.58 -3.13 -1.46
CA ALA A 156 10.08 -2.67 -2.77
C ALA A 156 9.07 -1.74 -3.48
N GLU A 157 9.58 -0.89 -4.37
CA GLU A 157 8.79 0.12 -5.08
C GLU A 157 7.67 -0.53 -5.91
N SER A 158 6.44 -0.06 -5.73
CA SER A 158 5.29 -0.51 -6.51
C SER A 158 5.31 0.11 -7.91
N THR A 159 4.81 -0.63 -8.89
CA THR A 159 4.75 -0.19 -10.29
C THR A 159 3.31 -0.06 -10.77
N ARG A 160 3.04 0.99 -11.54
CA ARG A 160 1.78 1.17 -12.26
C ARG A 160 1.65 0.17 -13.40
N LEU A 161 0.42 0.03 -13.92
CA LEU A 161 0.14 -0.80 -15.09
C LEU A 161 0.98 -0.39 -16.30
N GLN A 162 1.81 -1.31 -16.78
CA GLN A 162 2.63 -1.14 -17.97
C GLN A 162 2.75 -2.44 -18.77
N THR A 163 3.08 -2.34 -20.05
CA THR A 163 3.45 -3.50 -20.87
C THR A 163 4.92 -3.81 -20.68
N TYR A 164 5.27 -5.09 -20.68
CA TYR A 164 6.66 -5.55 -20.74
C TYR A 164 6.97 -6.03 -22.16
N SER A 165 8.16 -5.72 -22.66
CA SER A 165 8.58 -6.05 -24.03
C SER A 165 8.69 -7.55 -24.27
N ASP A 166 9.08 -8.28 -23.23
CA ASP A 166 9.39 -9.69 -23.24
C ASP A 166 9.38 -10.25 -21.80
N GLU A 167 9.55 -11.57 -21.70
CA GLU A 167 9.58 -12.28 -20.42
C GLU A 167 10.76 -11.86 -19.53
N PHE A 168 11.91 -11.51 -20.11
CA PHE A 168 13.08 -11.07 -19.34
C PHE A 168 12.81 -9.74 -18.63
N ALA A 169 12.20 -8.77 -19.33
CA ALA A 169 11.79 -7.50 -18.76
C ALA A 169 10.74 -7.70 -17.64
N PHE A 170 9.80 -8.62 -17.82
CA PHE A 170 8.82 -8.97 -16.80
C PHE A 170 9.48 -9.61 -15.56
N ASN A 171 10.34 -10.61 -15.75
CA ASN A 171 11.07 -11.27 -14.65
C ASN A 171 11.98 -10.30 -13.89
N THR A 172 12.57 -9.33 -14.59
CA THR A 172 13.34 -8.24 -13.95
C THR A 172 12.45 -7.38 -13.05
N ALA A 173 11.23 -7.06 -13.51
CA ALA A 173 10.28 -6.29 -12.71
C ALA A 173 9.80 -7.06 -11.48
N ILE A 174 9.52 -8.36 -11.60
CA ILE A 174 9.18 -9.23 -10.47
C ILE A 174 10.34 -9.29 -9.48
N SER A 175 11.56 -9.53 -9.95
CA SER A 175 12.76 -9.57 -9.09
C SER A 175 12.99 -8.25 -8.34
N SER A 176 12.74 -7.12 -8.99
CA SER A 176 12.78 -5.80 -8.36
C SER A 176 11.70 -5.67 -7.27
N ALA A 177 10.47 -6.06 -7.59
CA ALA A 177 9.32 -6.00 -6.69
C ALA A 177 9.44 -6.94 -5.47
N THR A 178 10.22 -8.02 -5.57
CA THR A 178 10.48 -8.94 -4.45
C THR A 178 11.84 -8.72 -3.78
N SER A 179 12.60 -7.69 -4.19
CA SER A 179 13.96 -7.44 -3.68
C SER A 179 14.01 -6.98 -2.21
N ARG A 180 12.90 -6.45 -1.69
CA ARG A 180 12.78 -5.96 -0.32
C ARG A 180 11.43 -6.38 0.27
N VAL A 181 11.45 -7.47 1.02
CA VAL A 181 10.33 -7.99 1.82
C VAL A 181 10.65 -7.71 3.28
N THR A 182 9.82 -6.92 3.95
CA THR A 182 10.09 -6.46 5.34
C THR A 182 8.81 -5.95 5.99
N GLY A 183 8.72 -6.05 7.32
CA GLY A 183 7.57 -5.57 8.08
C GLY A 183 6.55 -6.65 8.41
N GLY A 184 5.45 -6.25 9.06
CA GLY A 184 4.29 -7.11 9.26
C GLY A 184 3.35 -7.14 8.05
N THR A 185 2.22 -7.83 8.15
CA THR A 185 1.32 -8.15 7.03
C THR A 185 0.00 -7.42 7.17
N TYR A 186 -0.18 -6.35 6.36
CA TYR A 186 -1.39 -5.51 6.36
C TYR A 186 -2.09 -5.63 5.00
N HIS A 187 -3.01 -6.59 4.90
CA HIS A 187 -3.70 -6.89 3.65
C HIS A 187 -4.50 -5.71 3.08
N ASP A 188 -5.09 -4.89 3.96
CA ASP A 188 -5.89 -3.73 3.59
C ASP A 188 -5.07 -2.70 2.79
N ILE A 189 -3.82 -2.44 3.20
CA ILE A 189 -2.93 -1.51 2.51
C ILE A 189 -2.62 -1.99 1.10
N GLY A 190 -2.28 -3.27 0.94
CA GLY A 190 -1.97 -3.86 -0.37
C GLY A 190 -3.18 -3.83 -1.30
N MET A 191 -4.35 -4.25 -0.82
CA MET A 191 -5.58 -4.26 -1.62
C MET A 191 -6.04 -2.85 -1.98
N LEU A 192 -6.00 -1.89 -1.04
CA LEU A 192 -6.39 -0.51 -1.26
C LEU A 192 -5.54 0.13 -2.38
N TRP A 193 -4.21 -0.04 -2.35
CA TRP A 193 -3.36 0.51 -3.41
C TRP A 193 -3.46 -0.25 -4.73
N GLY A 194 -3.69 -1.56 -4.70
CA GLY A 194 -4.07 -2.33 -5.90
C GLY A 194 -5.32 -1.73 -6.56
N ALA A 195 -6.36 -1.46 -5.78
CA ALA A 195 -7.58 -0.83 -6.26
C ALA A 195 -7.37 0.60 -6.77
N ARG A 196 -6.54 1.42 -6.09
CA ARG A 196 -6.17 2.77 -6.56
C ARG A 196 -5.43 2.75 -7.90
N PHE A 197 -4.52 1.80 -8.09
CA PHE A 197 -3.75 1.64 -9.33
C PHE A 197 -4.60 1.18 -10.51
N ILE A 198 -5.59 0.33 -10.27
CA ILE A 198 -6.47 -0.19 -11.32
C ILE A 198 -7.78 0.59 -11.47
N SER A 199 -8.04 1.63 -10.67
CA SER A 199 -9.29 2.39 -10.82
C SER A 199 -9.37 3.14 -12.16
N ARG A 200 -10.54 3.05 -12.82
CA ARG A 200 -10.86 3.79 -14.05
C ARG A 200 -11.21 5.26 -13.82
N THR A 201 -11.47 5.64 -12.58
CA THR A 201 -11.96 6.99 -12.22
C THR A 201 -11.07 7.69 -11.21
N GLY A 202 -10.02 7.01 -10.73
CA GLY A 202 -9.11 7.52 -9.71
C GLY A 202 -7.82 8.11 -10.25
N PHE A 203 -6.78 7.99 -9.43
CA PHE A 203 -5.45 8.59 -9.59
C PHE A 203 -4.80 8.35 -10.95
N TYR A 204 -5.03 7.14 -11.48
CA TYR A 204 -4.38 6.60 -12.68
C TYR A 204 -5.42 6.18 -13.73
N ALA A 205 -6.55 6.89 -13.82
CA ALA A 205 -7.58 6.64 -14.82
C ALA A 205 -7.02 6.57 -16.27
N GLY A 206 -5.97 7.34 -16.58
CA GLY A 206 -5.27 7.29 -17.87
C GLY A 206 -4.62 5.94 -18.19
N ASP A 207 -4.24 5.15 -17.18
CA ASP A 207 -3.75 3.78 -17.37
C ASP A 207 -4.89 2.77 -17.45
N ASN A 208 -6.12 3.17 -17.16
CA ASN A 208 -7.25 2.28 -16.98
C ASN A 208 -8.40 2.64 -17.94
N PRO A 209 -8.16 2.63 -19.27
CA PRO A 209 -9.23 2.85 -20.22
C PRO A 209 -10.26 1.71 -20.15
N THR A 210 -11.50 2.00 -20.52
CA THR A 210 -12.55 0.99 -20.66
C THR A 210 -12.34 0.10 -21.88
N GLU A 211 -11.64 0.60 -22.90
CA GLU A 211 -11.38 -0.08 -24.16
C GLU A 211 -10.02 0.31 -24.75
N ILE A 212 -9.43 -0.57 -25.55
CA ILE A 212 -8.27 -0.29 -26.39
C ILE A 212 -8.69 -0.61 -27.83
N GLY A 213 -8.83 0.45 -28.65
CA GLY A 213 -9.50 0.33 -29.94
C GLY A 213 -10.98 -0.04 -29.73
N ILE A 214 -11.39 -1.20 -30.23
CA ILE A 214 -12.77 -1.72 -30.09
C ILE A 214 -12.90 -2.82 -29.01
N ILE A 215 -11.80 -3.16 -28.34
CA ILE A 215 -11.74 -4.29 -27.42
C ILE A 215 -11.89 -3.79 -25.98
N PRO A 216 -12.91 -4.24 -25.22
CA PRO A 216 -13.03 -3.92 -23.80
C PRO A 216 -11.81 -4.38 -23.00
N VAL A 217 -11.40 -3.58 -22.02
CA VAL A 217 -10.32 -3.92 -21.08
C VAL A 217 -10.95 -4.50 -19.83
N ASN A 218 -10.63 -5.75 -19.49
CA ASN A 218 -11.01 -6.32 -18.20
C ASN A 218 -9.96 -5.97 -17.14
N GLN A 219 -10.40 -5.80 -15.90
CA GLN A 219 -9.55 -5.42 -14.77
C GLN A 219 -9.48 -6.58 -13.78
N HIS A 220 -8.26 -6.99 -13.46
CA HIS A 220 -7.99 -8.11 -12.56
C HIS A 220 -6.98 -7.70 -11.49
N ILE A 221 -7.23 -8.09 -10.25
CA ILE A 221 -6.24 -8.09 -9.17
C ILE A 221 -5.92 -9.54 -8.86
N VAL A 222 -4.63 -9.89 -8.81
CA VAL A 222 -4.18 -11.17 -8.22
C VAL A 222 -3.56 -10.83 -6.89
N PHE A 223 -4.24 -11.18 -5.81
CA PHE A 223 -3.81 -10.94 -4.44
C PHE A 223 -3.20 -12.20 -3.88
N MET A 224 -1.91 -12.15 -3.53
CA MET A 224 -1.16 -13.29 -3.04
C MET A 224 -0.66 -12.96 -1.63
N THR A 225 -0.86 -13.88 -0.70
CA THR A 225 -0.49 -13.70 0.71
C THR A 225 -0.26 -15.05 1.37
N ASP A 226 0.58 -15.08 2.41
CA ASP A 226 0.67 -16.20 3.34
C ASP A 226 -0.45 -16.24 4.39
N GLY A 227 -1.43 -15.33 4.24
CA GLY A 227 -2.75 -15.29 4.87
C GLY A 227 -2.80 -14.97 6.34
N GLU A 228 -1.66 -14.97 7.03
CA GLU A 228 -1.58 -14.53 8.43
C GLU A 228 -1.41 -13.01 8.49
N LEU A 229 -2.37 -12.33 9.11
CA LEU A 229 -2.18 -10.93 9.47
C LEU A 229 -1.11 -10.82 10.57
N ASP A 230 -0.19 -9.88 10.40
CA ASP A 230 0.80 -9.52 11.41
C ASP A 230 0.74 -8.01 11.60
N THR A 231 -0.28 -7.58 12.33
CA THR A 231 -0.47 -6.17 12.69
C THR A 231 -0.12 -5.90 14.14
N GLY A 232 0.15 -4.65 14.49
CA GLY A 232 0.54 -4.35 15.86
C GLY A 232 0.74 -2.87 16.18
N GLY A 233 0.70 -2.59 17.48
CA GLY A 233 0.88 -1.26 18.06
C GLY A 233 2.28 -0.65 17.85
N THR A 234 3.29 -1.52 17.73
CA THR A 234 4.72 -1.16 17.65
C THR A 234 5.31 -1.35 16.26
N LEU A 235 4.51 -1.26 15.21
CA LEU A 235 5.00 -1.09 13.84
C LEU A 235 4.80 0.36 13.41
N TYR A 236 5.77 0.94 12.71
CA TYR A 236 5.54 2.20 12.02
C TYR A 236 4.86 1.88 10.69
N SER A 237 3.53 1.85 10.69
CA SER A 237 2.73 1.44 9.54
C SER A 237 2.37 2.62 8.64
N ALA A 238 1.67 2.34 7.53
CA ALA A 238 1.03 3.38 6.74
C ALA A 238 0.01 4.18 7.57
N HIS A 239 -0.50 3.67 8.69
CA HIS A 239 -1.37 4.43 9.59
C HIS A 239 -0.58 5.13 10.72
N GLY A 240 0.76 5.17 10.66
CA GLY A 240 1.60 5.66 11.74
C GLY A 240 1.92 4.60 12.78
N ILE A 241 2.33 5.05 13.98
CA ILE A 241 2.66 4.17 15.11
C ILE A 241 1.43 4.07 16.02
N GLU A 242 0.70 2.96 15.91
CA GLU A 242 -0.63 2.80 16.51
C GLU A 242 -0.64 3.00 18.03
N ASP A 243 0.34 2.48 18.78
CA ASP A 243 0.40 2.66 20.25
C ASP A 243 0.60 4.11 20.70
N LEU A 244 1.06 4.99 19.79
CA LEU A 244 1.42 6.36 20.10
C LEU A 244 0.50 7.39 19.43
N GLN A 245 -0.15 7.02 18.33
CA GLN A 245 -0.94 7.93 17.49
C GLN A 245 -2.40 7.50 17.35
N GLY A 246 -2.72 6.21 17.48
CA GLY A 246 -4.10 5.70 17.51
C GLY A 246 -4.97 6.16 16.33
N ARG A 247 -4.45 6.13 15.10
CA ARG A 247 -5.16 6.67 13.93
C ARG A 247 -6.21 5.72 13.38
N THR A 248 -6.00 4.42 13.54
CA THR A 248 -6.91 3.38 13.03
C THR A 248 -8.15 3.23 13.93
N GLN A 249 -9.29 3.62 13.39
CA GLN A 249 -10.60 3.53 14.05
C GLN A 249 -11.18 2.11 13.91
N GLY A 250 -12.33 1.89 14.55
CA GLY A 250 -13.00 0.59 14.60
C GLY A 250 -12.86 -0.11 15.93
N TRP A 251 -13.41 -1.32 16.02
CA TRP A 251 -13.51 -2.10 17.26
C TRP A 251 -12.62 -3.36 17.22
N GLY A 252 -12.13 -3.78 18.38
CA GLY A 252 -11.35 -5.01 18.52
C GLY A 252 -9.84 -4.80 18.47
N SER A 253 -9.11 -5.88 18.16
CA SER A 253 -7.65 -5.86 17.97
C SER A 253 -7.25 -5.06 16.72
N GLN A 254 -5.96 -4.76 16.56
CA GLN A 254 -5.45 -4.18 15.32
C GLN A 254 -5.75 -5.10 14.12
N ASP A 255 -5.60 -6.43 14.27
CA ASP A 255 -5.96 -7.37 13.22
C ASP A 255 -7.43 -7.28 12.85
N ALA A 256 -8.35 -7.16 13.82
CA ALA A 256 -9.77 -7.04 13.55
C ALA A 256 -10.11 -5.77 12.73
N LYS A 257 -9.47 -4.64 13.05
CA LYS A 257 -9.64 -3.38 12.32
C LYS A 257 -9.11 -3.47 10.89
N HIS A 258 -7.90 -3.99 10.71
CA HIS A 258 -7.29 -4.13 9.38
C HIS A 258 -7.98 -5.21 8.54
N LEU A 259 -8.48 -6.28 9.15
CA LEU A 259 -9.27 -7.29 8.47
C LEU A 259 -10.62 -6.74 8.00
N ALA A 260 -11.30 -5.94 8.82
CA ALA A 260 -12.52 -5.24 8.41
C ALA A 260 -12.27 -4.33 7.20
N ARG A 261 -11.17 -3.54 7.23
CA ARG A 261 -10.75 -2.70 6.10
C ARG A 261 -10.43 -3.50 4.86
N PHE A 262 -9.71 -4.61 5.00
CA PHE A 262 -9.37 -5.48 3.89
C PHE A 262 -10.64 -6.03 3.22
N SER A 263 -11.58 -6.52 4.02
CA SER A 263 -12.88 -7.01 3.54
C SER A 263 -13.65 -5.93 2.77
N ASP A 264 -13.66 -4.70 3.27
CA ASP A 264 -14.34 -3.58 2.62
C ASP A 264 -13.63 -3.12 1.35
N ALA A 265 -12.28 -3.07 1.34
CA ALA A 265 -11.49 -2.80 0.13
C ALA A 265 -11.81 -3.80 -0.98
N CYS A 266 -11.87 -5.10 -0.66
CA CYS A 266 -12.24 -6.14 -1.62
C CYS A 266 -13.68 -5.95 -2.11
N SER A 267 -14.61 -5.60 -1.23
CA SER A 267 -16.02 -5.36 -1.58
C SER A 267 -16.18 -4.17 -2.53
N VAL A 268 -15.50 -3.05 -2.24
CA VAL A 268 -15.49 -1.88 -3.12
C VAL A 268 -14.84 -2.21 -4.46
N ALA A 269 -13.69 -2.86 -4.49
CA ALA A 269 -13.02 -3.24 -5.74
C ALA A 269 -13.91 -4.15 -6.61
N LYS A 270 -14.58 -5.15 -6.02
CA LYS A 270 -15.58 -5.98 -6.73
C LYS A 270 -16.74 -5.15 -7.27
N SER A 271 -17.25 -4.18 -6.50
CA SER A 271 -18.32 -3.28 -6.95
C SER A 271 -17.91 -2.37 -8.13
N MET A 272 -16.61 -2.13 -8.29
CA MET A 272 -16.03 -1.39 -9.43
C MET A 272 -15.91 -2.26 -10.70
N GLY A 273 -16.27 -3.54 -10.63
CA GLY A 273 -16.15 -4.50 -11.73
C GLY A 273 -14.76 -5.12 -11.86
N ILE A 274 -13.93 -5.02 -10.82
CA ILE A 274 -12.60 -5.64 -10.79
C ILE A 274 -12.77 -7.10 -10.36
N THR A 275 -12.19 -8.01 -11.13
CA THR A 275 -12.12 -9.44 -10.77
C THR A 275 -10.90 -9.67 -9.88
N ILE A 276 -11.14 -10.04 -8.63
CA ILE A 276 -10.11 -10.39 -7.65
C ILE A 276 -9.90 -11.90 -7.64
N TRP A 277 -8.67 -12.31 -7.92
CA TRP A 277 -8.10 -13.63 -7.70
C TRP A 277 -7.31 -13.61 -6.39
N VAL A 278 -7.44 -14.64 -5.55
CA VAL A 278 -6.72 -14.75 -4.28
C VAL A 278 -5.93 -16.04 -4.26
N ILE A 279 -4.65 -15.96 -3.92
CA ILE A 279 -3.75 -17.10 -3.71
C ILE A 279 -3.31 -17.07 -2.24
N ALA A 280 -3.77 -18.04 -1.47
CA ALA A 280 -3.40 -18.28 -0.09
C ALA A 280 -2.20 -19.24 -0.03
N LEU A 281 -1.04 -18.75 0.39
CA LEU A 281 0.22 -19.48 0.43
C LEU A 281 0.50 -20.02 1.84
N ASP A 282 0.79 -21.31 1.99
CA ASP A 282 1.27 -21.88 3.26
C ASP A 282 0.43 -21.47 4.50
N VAL A 283 -0.90 -21.34 4.31
CA VAL A 283 -1.84 -20.78 5.29
C VAL A 283 -2.33 -21.82 6.30
N GLY A 284 -2.41 -21.42 7.57
CA GLY A 284 -3.09 -22.19 8.62
C GLY A 284 -4.62 -22.03 8.63
N SER A 285 -5.14 -20.89 8.14
CA SER A 285 -6.57 -20.59 8.01
C SER A 285 -6.84 -19.70 6.80
N THR A 286 -7.97 -19.92 6.11
CA THR A 286 -8.37 -19.15 4.92
C THR A 286 -9.59 -18.25 5.14
N SER A 287 -10.23 -18.32 6.31
CA SER A 287 -11.51 -17.64 6.59
C SER A 287 -11.48 -16.14 6.33
N ASP A 288 -10.32 -15.54 6.53
CA ASP A 288 -10.13 -14.10 6.55
C ASP A 288 -9.77 -13.54 5.17
N ILE A 289 -9.33 -14.40 4.25
CA ILE A 289 -8.84 -14.01 2.92
C ILE A 289 -9.67 -14.55 1.76
N GLU A 290 -10.26 -15.73 1.89
CA GLU A 290 -11.11 -16.35 0.87
C GLU A 290 -12.29 -15.44 0.44
N PRO A 291 -13.00 -14.74 1.35
CA PRO A 291 -14.12 -13.87 0.97
C PRO A 291 -13.72 -12.68 0.06
N CYS A 292 -12.44 -12.35 -0.01
CA CYS A 292 -11.95 -11.30 -0.89
C CYS A 292 -12.03 -11.70 -2.37
N ALA A 293 -11.89 -13.00 -2.69
CA ALA A 293 -12.01 -13.52 -4.04
C ALA A 293 -13.38 -13.20 -4.66
N THR A 294 -13.44 -13.13 -5.98
CA THR A 294 -14.69 -12.79 -6.70
C THR A 294 -15.71 -13.92 -6.63
N SER A 295 -15.24 -15.17 -6.70
CA SER A 295 -16.00 -16.39 -6.45
C SER A 295 -15.04 -17.48 -5.97
N GLY A 296 -15.56 -18.65 -5.60
CA GLY A 296 -14.72 -19.81 -5.27
C GLY A 296 -13.75 -20.21 -6.38
N ASP A 297 -14.13 -20.02 -7.66
CA ASP A 297 -13.25 -20.30 -8.81
C ASP A 297 -12.07 -19.31 -8.93
N HIS A 298 -12.09 -18.22 -8.15
CA HIS A 298 -11.03 -17.23 -8.10
C HIS A 298 -10.16 -17.36 -6.84
N PHE A 299 -10.36 -18.41 -6.05
CA PHE A 299 -9.61 -18.67 -4.83
C PHE A 299 -8.73 -19.92 -4.99
N PHE A 300 -7.46 -19.79 -4.64
CA PHE A 300 -6.48 -20.87 -4.70
C PHE A 300 -5.75 -20.97 -3.37
N ILE A 301 -5.45 -22.20 -2.96
CA ILE A 301 -4.54 -22.50 -1.86
C ILE A 301 -3.32 -23.17 -2.49
N SER A 302 -2.13 -22.77 -2.06
CA SER A 302 -0.85 -23.28 -2.56
C SER A 302 0.13 -23.42 -1.40
N ASP A 303 0.99 -24.43 -1.42
CA ASP A 303 2.15 -24.54 -0.52
C ASP A 303 3.44 -23.97 -1.16
N GLY A 304 3.29 -23.30 -2.31
CA GLY A 304 4.39 -22.77 -3.11
C GLY A 304 4.88 -23.73 -4.20
N SER A 305 4.64 -25.03 -4.09
CA SER A 305 5.18 -26.03 -5.04
C SER A 305 4.44 -26.09 -6.37
N ASP A 306 3.19 -25.63 -6.40
CA ASP A 306 2.27 -25.65 -7.54
C ASP A 306 1.96 -24.24 -8.10
N LEU A 307 2.74 -23.23 -7.70
CA LEU A 307 2.49 -21.84 -8.10
C LEU A 307 2.43 -21.63 -9.62
N GLU A 308 3.26 -22.36 -10.39
CA GLU A 308 3.21 -22.30 -11.86
C GLU A 308 1.86 -22.77 -12.41
N GLU A 309 1.27 -23.81 -11.82
CA GLU A 309 -0.03 -24.34 -12.21
C GLU A 309 -1.15 -23.36 -11.83
N VAL A 310 -1.10 -22.78 -10.62
CA VAL A 310 -2.04 -21.75 -10.16
C VAL A 310 -2.02 -20.53 -11.07
N PHE A 311 -0.84 -19.98 -11.38
CA PHE A 311 -0.74 -18.83 -12.27
C PHE A 311 -1.15 -19.17 -13.72
N ALA A 312 -0.91 -20.39 -14.19
CA ALA A 312 -1.41 -20.85 -15.48
C ALA A 312 -2.95 -20.88 -15.52
N ALA A 313 -3.59 -21.38 -14.46
CA ALA A 313 -5.05 -21.41 -14.34
C ALA A 313 -5.65 -19.99 -14.31
N ILE A 314 -5.07 -19.07 -13.53
CA ILE A 314 -5.46 -17.65 -13.51
C ILE A 314 -5.31 -17.04 -14.91
N GLY A 315 -4.19 -17.31 -15.59
CA GLY A 315 -3.94 -16.82 -16.95
C GLY A 315 -4.98 -17.31 -17.96
N GLN A 316 -5.40 -18.57 -17.86
CA GLN A 316 -6.50 -19.12 -18.67
C GLN A 316 -7.84 -18.47 -18.33
N GLY A 317 -8.14 -18.25 -17.05
CA GLY A 317 -9.36 -17.57 -16.60
C GLY A 317 -9.46 -16.14 -17.15
N ILE A 318 -8.36 -15.38 -17.12
CA ILE A 318 -8.26 -14.04 -17.71
C ILE A 318 -8.43 -14.11 -19.24
N GLY A 319 -7.86 -15.12 -19.89
CA GLY A 319 -7.88 -15.30 -21.35
C GLY A 319 -9.22 -15.79 -21.93
N ASN A 320 -9.91 -16.72 -21.25
CA ASN A 320 -11.16 -17.33 -21.74
C ASN A 320 -12.31 -16.33 -21.88
N LEU A 321 -12.32 -15.25 -21.08
CA LEU A 321 -13.23 -14.11 -21.21
C LEU A 321 -13.16 -13.43 -22.59
N ARG A 322 -12.10 -13.67 -23.39
CA ARG A 322 -11.98 -13.19 -24.78
C ARG A 322 -12.46 -14.18 -25.83
N LEU A 323 -12.56 -15.47 -25.54
CA LEU A 323 -12.90 -16.51 -26.52
C LEU A 323 -14.40 -16.84 -26.58
N THR A 324 -15.18 -16.45 -25.57
CA THR A 324 -16.63 -16.71 -25.51
C THR A 324 -17.50 -15.60 -26.13
N ARG A 325 -17.05 -14.95 -27.21
CA ARG A 325 -17.85 -13.94 -27.93
C ARG A 325 -17.94 -14.23 -29.42
#